data_AF-F2U2N3-F1
#
_entry.id   AF-F2U2N3-F1
#
_cell.length_a   1.000
_cell.length_b   1.000
_cell.length_c   1.000
_cell.angle_alpha   90.00
_cell.angle_beta   90.00
_cell.angle_gamma   90.00
#
_symmetry.space_group_name_H-M   'P 1'
#
loop_
_entity.id
_entity.type
_entity.pdbx_description
1 polymer ?
#
loop_
_entity_poly.entity_id
_entity_poly.type
_entity_poly.pdbx_seq_one_letter_code
_entity_poly.pdbx_strand_id
1 'polypeptide(L)'
;MAMVDASLEVEQLIDKRAANPHISNDNFVEVPEDVEEPVWKYELLRYFTVQLSDLAVQLSEECSADTCPDMRASEEWQFLCACHSTPQECSAISYMMHNLQQAENTLAGERFFESRLRVSPAGMKQVDTYTRRLYRILAHAYFQHRSCFDAFEAKTRIHGRYHAFATRFHLISKEHLIIPAP
;
A
#
# COMPACT_ATOMS: atom_id res chain seq x y z
N MET A 1 -12.85 4.06 -25.94
CA MET A 1 -14.11 4.16 -25.16
C MET A 1 -14.33 2.92 -24.30
N ALA A 2 -14.41 1.70 -24.88
CA ALA A 2 -14.64 0.46 -24.10
C ALA A 2 -13.56 0.10 -23.04
N MET A 3 -12.26 0.32 -23.30
CA MET A 3 -11.20 0.01 -22.32
C MET A 3 -11.17 0.97 -21.11
N VAL A 4 -11.62 2.21 -21.29
CA VAL A 4 -11.73 3.17 -20.18
C VAL A 4 -12.86 2.76 -19.24
N ASP A 5 -13.96 2.28 -19.82
CA ASP A 5 -15.14 1.77 -19.11
C ASP A 5 -14.78 0.60 -18.18
N ALA A 6 -14.10 -0.43 -18.70
CA ALA A 6 -13.74 -1.59 -17.89
C ALA A 6 -12.71 -1.28 -16.78
N SER A 7 -11.78 -0.34 -16.99
CA SER A 7 -10.88 0.08 -15.89
C SER A 7 -11.61 0.84 -14.77
N LEU A 8 -12.64 1.60 -15.14
CA LEU A 8 -13.50 2.29 -14.20
C LEU A 8 -14.38 1.30 -13.42
N GLU A 9 -14.84 0.23 -14.05
CA GLU A 9 -15.62 -0.83 -13.39
C GLU A 9 -14.83 -1.53 -12.29
N VAL A 10 -13.53 -1.82 -12.50
CA VAL A 10 -12.68 -2.45 -11.48
C VAL A 10 -12.49 -1.52 -10.27
N GLU A 11 -12.26 -0.23 -10.50
CA GLU A 11 -12.15 0.78 -9.45
C GLU A 11 -13.44 0.91 -8.65
N GLN A 12 -14.58 1.04 -9.34
CA GLN A 12 -15.90 1.11 -8.72
C GLN A 12 -16.22 -0.14 -7.91
N LEU A 13 -15.76 -1.32 -8.34
CA LEU A 13 -15.91 -2.55 -7.58
C LEU A 13 -15.11 -2.50 -6.27
N ILE A 14 -13.87 -2.00 -6.30
CA ILE A 14 -13.06 -1.81 -5.10
C ILE A 14 -13.76 -0.84 -4.15
N ASP A 15 -14.25 0.29 -4.65
CA ASP A 15 -14.96 1.29 -3.82
C ASP A 15 -16.23 0.72 -3.20
N LYS A 16 -17.02 -0.03 -3.98
CA LYS A 16 -18.22 -0.72 -3.49
C LYS A 16 -17.88 -1.74 -2.40
N ARG A 17 -16.78 -2.50 -2.56
CA ARG A 17 -16.28 -3.42 -1.54
C ARG A 17 -15.79 -2.66 -0.30
N ALA A 18 -15.08 -1.55 -0.48
CA ALA A 18 -14.55 -0.73 0.60
C ALA A 18 -15.68 -0.14 1.46
N ALA A 19 -16.77 0.28 0.83
CA ALA A 19 -17.96 0.84 1.45
C ALA A 19 -18.86 -0.20 2.16
N ASN A 20 -18.65 -1.50 1.91
CA ASN A 20 -19.43 -2.55 2.56
C ASN A 20 -18.85 -2.85 3.97
N PRO A 21 -19.55 -2.51 5.07
CA PRO A 21 -19.03 -2.73 6.42
C PRO A 21 -18.93 -4.22 6.78
N HIS A 22 -19.68 -5.08 6.09
CA HIS A 22 -19.75 -6.52 6.35
C HIS A 22 -18.79 -7.35 5.50
N ILE A 23 -18.04 -6.74 4.57
CA ILE A 23 -17.08 -7.50 3.76
C ILE A 23 -15.94 -8.02 4.66
N SER A 24 -15.59 -9.29 4.52
CA SER A 24 -14.39 -9.85 5.16
C SER A 24 -13.13 -9.34 4.44
N ASN A 25 -11.97 -9.42 5.09
CA ASN A 25 -10.71 -9.03 4.47
C ASN A 25 -10.38 -9.95 3.26
N ASP A 26 -10.68 -11.24 3.37
CA ASP A 26 -10.50 -12.22 2.29
C ASP A 26 -11.38 -11.93 1.07
N ASN A 27 -12.66 -11.63 1.30
CA ASN A 27 -13.61 -11.30 0.22
C ASN A 27 -13.31 -9.93 -0.38
N PHE A 28 -12.71 -9.01 0.38
CA PHE A 28 -12.27 -7.73 -0.16
C PHE A 28 -11.22 -7.92 -1.26
N VAL A 29 -10.25 -8.83 -1.05
CA VAL A 29 -9.13 -9.06 -1.98
C VAL A 29 -9.38 -10.20 -2.98
N GLU A 30 -10.53 -10.87 -2.91
CA GLU A 30 -10.91 -11.95 -3.83
C GLU A 30 -10.94 -11.46 -5.29
N VAL A 31 -10.26 -12.20 -6.18
CA VAL A 31 -10.21 -11.86 -7.62
C VAL A 31 -11.60 -12.09 -8.22
N PRO A 32 -12.24 -11.06 -8.82
CA PRO A 32 -13.51 -11.23 -9.53
C PRO A 32 -13.37 -12.14 -10.75
N GLU A 33 -14.43 -12.87 -11.12
CA GLU A 33 -14.40 -13.86 -12.21
C GLU A 33 -13.94 -13.28 -13.57
N ASP A 34 -14.37 -12.05 -13.88
CA ASP A 34 -14.09 -11.38 -15.16
C ASP A 34 -12.86 -10.45 -15.12
N VAL A 35 -12.04 -10.51 -14.06
CA VAL A 35 -10.88 -9.63 -13.90
C VAL A 35 -9.60 -10.46 -13.79
N GLU A 36 -8.62 -10.16 -14.66
CA GLU A 36 -7.31 -10.79 -14.58
C GLU A 36 -6.59 -10.44 -13.27
N GLU A 37 -6.00 -11.44 -12.62
CA GLU A 37 -5.31 -11.27 -11.34
C GLU A 37 -4.23 -10.16 -11.34
N PRO A 38 -3.37 -10.00 -12.38
CA PRO A 38 -2.43 -8.88 -12.46
C PRO A 38 -3.10 -7.50 -12.40
N VAL A 39 -4.22 -7.32 -13.11
CA VAL A 39 -5.01 -6.08 -13.11
C VAL A 39 -5.60 -5.84 -11.73
N TRP A 40 -6.16 -6.88 -11.12
CA TRP A 40 -6.72 -6.80 -9.77
C TRP A 40 -5.68 -6.40 -8.72
N LYS A 41 -4.48 -7.01 -8.76
CA LYS A 41 -3.37 -6.65 -7.85
C LYS A 41 -2.91 -5.20 -8.04
N TYR A 42 -2.82 -4.76 -9.29
CA TYR A 42 -2.46 -3.39 -9.64
C TYR A 42 -3.48 -2.39 -9.10
N GLU A 43 -4.77 -2.61 -9.31
CA GLU A 43 -5.83 -1.72 -8.84
C GLU A 43 -5.96 -1.72 -7.32
N LEU A 44 -5.83 -2.88 -6.65
CA LEU A 44 -5.75 -2.93 -5.19
C LEU A 44 -4.56 -2.14 -4.64
N LEU A 45 -3.38 -2.25 -5.26
CA LEU A 45 -2.21 -1.47 -4.83
C LEU A 45 -2.42 0.03 -5.03
N ARG A 46 -3.11 0.47 -6.11
CA ARG A 46 -3.49 1.88 -6.29
C ARG A 46 -4.42 2.33 -5.18
N TYR A 47 -5.45 1.54 -4.87
CA TYR A 47 -6.35 1.81 -3.74
C TYR A 47 -5.58 1.95 -2.43
N PHE A 48 -4.70 1.00 -2.10
CA PHE A 48 -3.90 1.07 -0.88
C PHE A 48 -2.94 2.26 -0.87
N THR A 49 -2.38 2.65 -2.02
CA THR A 49 -1.52 3.83 -2.12
C THR A 49 -2.29 5.09 -1.69
N VAL A 50 -3.51 5.28 -2.18
CA VAL A 50 -4.38 6.39 -1.77
C VAL A 50 -4.68 6.36 -0.27
N GLN A 51 -5.07 5.20 0.25
CA GLN A 51 -5.41 5.05 1.67
C GLN A 51 -4.20 5.29 2.58
N LEU A 52 -3.00 4.89 2.16
CA LEU A 52 -1.77 5.13 2.91
C LEU A 52 -1.27 6.57 2.78
N SER A 53 -1.60 7.27 1.70
CA SER A 53 -1.43 8.73 1.62
C SER A 53 -2.29 9.44 2.66
N ASP A 54 -3.56 9.02 2.85
CA ASP A 54 -4.42 9.57 3.91
C ASP A 54 -3.88 9.30 5.32
N LEU A 55 -3.32 8.10 5.56
CA LEU A 55 -2.65 7.78 6.82
C LEU A 55 -1.39 8.65 7.03
N ALA A 56 -0.57 8.85 6.00
CA ALA A 56 0.62 9.70 6.08
C ALA A 56 0.26 11.16 6.41
N VAL A 57 -0.85 11.67 5.86
CA VAL A 57 -1.37 13.00 6.22
C VAL A 57 -1.75 13.05 7.70
N GLN A 58 -2.47 12.07 8.23
CA GLN A 58 -2.82 12.03 9.65
C GLN A 58 -1.57 11.93 10.55
N LEU A 59 -0.60 11.10 10.17
CA LEU A 59 0.66 10.99 10.90
C LEU A 59 1.45 12.30 10.89
N SER A 60 1.34 13.13 9.85
CA SER A 60 2.09 14.39 9.75
C SER A 60 1.79 15.40 10.88
N GLU A 61 0.70 15.20 11.63
CA GLU A 61 0.37 16.00 12.82
C GLU A 61 1.30 15.70 14.02
N GLU A 62 1.88 14.49 14.10
CA GLU A 62 2.70 14.03 15.24
C GLU A 62 4.05 13.38 14.86
N CYS A 63 4.23 13.00 13.60
CA CYS A 63 5.46 12.43 13.05
C CYS A 63 6.26 13.51 12.33
N SER A 64 7.47 13.79 12.81
CA SER A 64 8.39 14.78 12.25
C SER A 64 9.83 14.25 12.23
N ALA A 65 10.76 15.05 11.70
CA ALA A 65 12.18 14.72 11.78
C ALA A 65 12.73 14.76 13.22
N ASP A 66 12.04 15.45 14.14
CA ASP A 66 12.45 15.52 15.54
C ASP A 66 11.91 14.31 16.34
N THR A 67 10.67 13.89 16.07
CA THR A 67 10.05 12.75 16.75
C THR A 67 10.46 11.41 16.16
N CYS A 68 10.61 11.34 14.83
CA CYS A 68 11.00 10.14 14.09
C CYS A 68 12.08 10.47 13.05
N PRO A 69 13.33 10.70 13.50
CA PRO A 69 14.45 11.11 12.64
C PRO A 69 14.84 10.07 11.59
N ASP A 70 14.44 8.82 11.77
CA ASP A 70 14.64 7.72 10.83
C ASP A 70 13.41 6.82 10.69
N MET A 71 13.33 6.11 9.56
CA MET A 71 12.25 5.16 9.30
C MET A 71 12.52 3.81 9.96
N ARG A 72 11.90 3.57 11.12
CA ARG A 72 11.95 2.29 11.85
C ARG A 72 10.56 1.69 12.00
N ALA A 73 10.51 0.36 11.99
CA ALA A 73 9.30 -0.37 12.38
C ALA A 73 9.52 -1.27 13.61
N SER A 74 10.75 -1.57 13.99
CA SER A 74 11.10 -2.15 15.29
C SER A 74 12.47 -1.62 15.72
N GLU A 75 12.87 -1.87 16.97
CA GLU A 75 14.15 -1.40 17.51
C GLU A 75 15.36 -1.93 16.73
N GLU A 76 15.23 -3.10 16.09
CA GLU A 76 16.34 -3.81 15.43
C GLU A 76 16.50 -3.45 13.95
N TRP A 77 15.48 -2.85 13.31
CA TRP A 77 15.46 -2.67 11.85
C TRP A 77 15.15 -1.24 11.42
N GLN A 78 16.13 -0.64 10.76
CA GLN A 78 16.02 0.66 10.09
C GLN A 78 15.88 0.45 8.58
N PHE A 79 15.00 1.23 7.96
CA PHE A 79 14.81 1.23 6.51
C PHE A 79 15.52 2.40 5.84
N LEU A 80 16.41 2.09 4.90
CA LEU A 80 17.06 3.10 4.05
C LEU A 80 16.18 3.46 2.84
N CYS A 81 16.14 4.74 2.51
CA CYS A 81 15.33 5.28 1.42
C CYS A 81 16.05 5.12 0.08
N ALA A 82 15.41 4.41 -0.85
CA ALA A 82 15.92 4.18 -2.21
C ALA A 82 15.50 5.26 -3.22
N CYS A 83 14.97 6.40 -2.75
CA CYS A 83 14.64 7.54 -3.62
C CYS A 83 15.86 8.35 -4.06
N HIS A 84 16.97 8.13 -3.40
CA HIS A 84 18.22 8.84 -3.64
C HIS A 84 19.16 8.01 -4.50
N SER A 85 20.16 8.66 -5.10
CA SER A 85 21.17 7.98 -5.93
C SER A 85 21.91 6.87 -5.17
N THR A 86 22.10 7.07 -3.87
CA THR A 86 22.60 6.08 -2.93
C THR A 86 21.60 5.94 -1.79
N PRO A 87 21.19 4.72 -1.38
CA PRO A 87 20.29 4.54 -0.25
C PRO A 87 20.80 5.27 0.99
N GLN A 88 19.94 6.09 1.60
CA GLN A 88 20.30 6.91 2.75
C GLN A 88 19.15 6.98 3.77
N GLU A 89 19.46 7.53 4.94
CA GLU A 89 18.50 7.74 6.01
C GLU A 89 17.57 8.91 5.66
N CYS A 90 16.31 8.77 6.05
CA CYS A 90 15.30 9.82 5.96
C CYS A 90 14.45 9.74 7.22
N SER A 91 13.98 10.89 7.71
CA SER A 91 12.91 10.92 8.70
C SER A 91 11.74 10.07 8.24
N ALA A 92 11.03 9.46 9.18
CA ALA A 92 9.96 8.54 8.85
C ALA A 92 8.93 9.19 7.92
N ILE A 93 8.51 10.43 8.20
CA ILE A 93 7.58 11.18 7.34
C ILE A 93 8.14 11.42 5.93
N SER A 94 9.40 11.82 5.79
CA SER A 94 10.04 11.99 4.48
C SER A 94 10.13 10.67 3.73
N TYR A 95 10.48 9.59 4.43
CA TYR A 95 10.54 8.25 3.87
C TYR A 95 9.19 7.81 3.33
N MET A 96 8.11 7.97 4.12
CA MET A 96 6.75 7.64 3.73
C MET A 96 6.36 8.39 2.46
N MET A 97 6.54 9.72 2.45
CA MET A 97 6.21 10.57 1.30
C MET A 97 7.01 10.20 0.04
N HIS A 98 8.32 9.94 0.16
CA HIS A 98 9.12 9.48 -0.99
C HIS A 98 8.58 8.18 -1.57
N ASN A 99 8.21 7.20 -0.73
CA ASN A 99 7.70 5.92 -1.21
C ASN A 99 6.31 6.04 -1.84
N LEU A 100 5.43 6.85 -1.26
CA LEU A 100 4.09 7.12 -1.82
C LEU A 100 4.20 7.82 -3.18
N GLN A 101 4.98 8.89 -3.28
CA GLN A 101 5.18 9.61 -4.55
C GLN A 101 5.80 8.72 -5.62
N GLN A 102 6.75 7.87 -5.25
CA GLN A 102 7.35 6.90 -6.18
C GLN A 102 6.34 5.84 -6.63
N ALA A 103 5.50 5.34 -5.72
CA ALA A 103 4.44 4.40 -6.05
C ALA A 103 3.44 5.04 -7.02
N GLU A 104 2.92 6.22 -6.70
CA GLU A 104 1.99 6.98 -7.56
C GLU A 104 2.56 7.22 -8.96
N ASN A 105 3.79 7.74 -9.05
CA ASN A 105 4.44 7.99 -10.33
C ASN A 105 4.67 6.70 -11.13
N THR A 106 5.02 5.60 -10.45
CA THR A 106 5.27 4.33 -11.12
C THR A 106 3.96 3.69 -11.62
N LEU A 107 2.91 3.73 -10.80
CA LEU A 107 1.61 3.13 -11.10
C LEU A 107 0.82 3.92 -12.15
N ALA A 108 1.09 5.23 -12.28
CA ALA A 108 0.55 6.07 -13.35
C ALA A 108 1.37 5.99 -14.66
N GLY A 109 2.57 5.41 -14.62
CA GLY A 109 3.49 5.42 -15.76
C GLY A 109 3.21 4.32 -16.79
N GLU A 110 3.09 4.73 -18.06
CA GLU A 110 2.84 3.82 -19.20
C GLU A 110 3.98 2.82 -19.46
N ARG A 111 5.18 3.08 -18.93
CA ARG A 111 6.35 2.20 -19.09
C ARG A 111 6.10 0.77 -18.60
N PHE A 112 5.34 0.64 -17.51
CA PHE A 112 5.09 -0.65 -16.86
C PHE A 112 3.63 -1.07 -16.97
N PHE A 113 2.74 -0.10 -17.17
CA PHE A 113 1.29 -0.25 -17.23
C PHE A 113 0.80 0.41 -18.53
N GLU A 114 0.92 -0.31 -19.67
CA GLU A 114 0.51 0.15 -21.00
C GLU A 114 -0.95 0.65 -21.01
N SER A 115 -1.79 0.02 -20.19
CA SER A 115 -3.10 0.52 -19.78
C SER A 115 -3.43 -0.03 -18.39
N ARG A 116 -4.46 0.51 -17.74
CA ARG A 116 -4.97 -0.02 -16.47
C ARG A 116 -5.45 -1.48 -16.56
N LEU A 117 -5.79 -1.94 -17.77
CA LEU A 117 -6.23 -3.30 -18.05
C LEU A 117 -5.10 -4.21 -18.55
N ARG A 118 -3.89 -3.69 -18.75
CA ARG A 118 -2.75 -4.46 -19.24
C ARG A 118 -1.53 -4.21 -18.38
N VAL A 119 -1.28 -5.14 -17.47
CA VAL A 119 -0.12 -5.12 -16.58
C VAL A 119 0.99 -5.99 -17.17
N SER A 120 2.13 -5.38 -17.48
CA SER A 120 3.30 -6.12 -17.96
C SER A 120 3.95 -6.96 -16.84
N PRO A 121 4.73 -8.01 -17.14
CA PRO A 121 5.52 -8.72 -16.13
C PRO A 121 6.47 -7.82 -15.34
N ALA A 122 6.99 -6.76 -15.97
CA ALA A 122 7.80 -5.74 -15.31
C ALA A 122 6.95 -4.88 -14.34
N GLY A 123 5.70 -4.58 -14.70
CA GLY A 123 4.72 -3.94 -13.84
C GLY A 123 4.40 -4.77 -12.60
N MET A 124 4.25 -6.09 -12.73
CA MET A 124 4.04 -6.96 -11.57
C MET A 124 5.22 -6.94 -10.59
N LYS A 125 6.46 -6.83 -11.07
CA LYS A 125 7.63 -6.63 -10.18
C LYS A 125 7.57 -5.30 -9.42
N GLN A 126 6.97 -4.26 -10.01
CA GLN A 126 6.74 -3.00 -9.32
C GLN A 126 5.63 -3.15 -8.28
N VAL A 127 4.56 -3.89 -8.57
CA VAL A 127 3.50 -4.22 -7.59
C VAL A 127 4.11 -4.90 -6.36
N ASP A 128 4.94 -5.92 -6.54
CA ASP A 128 5.64 -6.60 -5.43
C ASP A 128 6.52 -5.62 -4.63
N THR A 129 7.26 -4.77 -5.33
CA THR A 129 8.21 -3.82 -4.75
C THR A 129 7.49 -2.79 -3.87
N TYR A 130 6.46 -2.16 -4.41
CA TYR A 130 5.72 -1.14 -3.68
C TYR A 130 4.81 -1.74 -2.61
N THR A 131 4.30 -2.95 -2.79
CA THR A 131 3.58 -3.65 -1.71
C THR A 131 4.46 -3.82 -0.47
N ARG A 132 5.72 -4.23 -0.62
CA ARG A 132 6.66 -4.32 0.51
C ARG A 132 7.04 -2.97 1.11
N ARG A 133 7.23 -1.95 0.27
CA ARG A 133 7.65 -0.60 0.71
C ARG A 133 6.53 0.11 1.45
N LEU A 134 5.31 0.08 0.92
CA LEU A 134 4.15 0.74 1.50
C LEU A 134 3.66 0.05 2.79
N TYR A 135 3.87 -1.26 2.94
CA TYR A 135 3.65 -1.95 4.21
C TYR A 135 4.44 -1.35 5.38
N ARG A 136 5.62 -0.75 5.11
CA ARG A 136 6.45 -0.11 6.15
C ARG A 136 5.75 1.10 6.76
N ILE A 137 4.85 1.76 6.03
CA ILE A 137 4.03 2.88 6.53
C ILE A 137 3.09 2.37 7.63
N LEU A 138 2.38 1.27 7.37
CA LEU A 138 1.52 0.62 8.37
C LEU A 138 2.32 0.15 9.57
N ALA A 139 3.50 -0.44 9.34
CA ALA A 139 4.33 -0.95 10.43
C ALA A 139 4.86 0.18 11.31
N HIS A 140 5.34 1.26 10.70
CA HIS A 140 5.76 2.44 11.44
C HIS A 140 4.61 3.05 12.24
N ALA A 141 3.44 3.22 11.63
CA ALA A 141 2.25 3.69 12.32
C ALA A 141 1.88 2.80 13.52
N TYR A 142 1.89 1.47 13.34
CA TYR A 142 1.55 0.52 14.39
C TYR A 142 2.50 0.58 15.59
N PHE A 143 3.82 0.63 15.34
CA PHE A 143 4.84 0.53 16.39
C PHE A 143 5.24 1.88 17.01
N GLN A 144 5.14 2.98 16.26
CA GLN A 144 5.57 4.31 16.73
C GLN A 144 4.38 5.25 17.03
N HIS A 145 3.25 5.06 16.35
CA HIS A 145 2.09 5.96 16.40
C HIS A 145 0.79 5.20 16.65
N ARG A 146 0.79 4.37 17.70
CA ARG A 146 -0.23 3.34 17.92
C ARG A 146 -1.66 3.89 17.96
N SER A 147 -1.86 5.03 18.62
CA SER A 147 -3.18 5.68 18.70
C SER A 147 -3.70 6.12 17.33
N CYS A 148 -2.83 6.70 16.48
CA CYS A 148 -3.17 7.07 15.11
C CYS A 148 -3.52 5.83 14.28
N PHE A 149 -2.70 4.77 14.37
CA PHE A 149 -2.96 3.49 13.70
C PHE A 149 -4.32 2.89 14.09
N ASP A 150 -4.60 2.76 15.39
CA ASP A 150 -5.84 2.13 15.85
C ASP A 150 -7.07 2.93 15.41
N ALA A 151 -7.01 4.27 15.46
CA ALA A 151 -8.09 5.13 15.00
C ALA A 151 -8.32 5.02 13.49
N PHE A 152 -7.23 4.99 12.71
CA PHE A 152 -7.29 4.81 11.26
C PHE A 152 -7.85 3.43 10.90
N GLU A 153 -7.37 2.37 11.54
CA GLU A 153 -7.81 1.00 11.28
C GLU A 153 -9.27 0.77 11.65
N ALA A 154 -9.72 1.31 12.79
CA ALA A 154 -11.11 1.22 13.21
C ALA A 154 -12.08 1.83 12.18
N LYS A 155 -11.65 2.88 11.47
CA LYS A 155 -12.44 3.54 10.43
C LYS A 155 -12.35 2.84 9.07
N THR A 156 -11.17 2.37 8.70
CA THR A 156 -10.84 2.04 7.30
C THR A 156 -10.61 0.54 7.04
N ARG A 157 -10.25 -0.22 8.09
CA ARG A 157 -9.87 -1.64 8.02
C ARG A 157 -8.73 -1.94 7.03
N ILE A 158 -7.85 -0.97 6.81
CA ILE A 158 -6.83 -1.01 5.77
C ILE A 158 -5.72 -2.00 6.09
N HIS A 159 -5.24 -2.08 7.33
CA HIS A 159 -4.28 -3.10 7.73
C HIS A 159 -4.88 -4.50 7.52
N GLY A 160 -6.12 -4.73 7.95
CA GLY A 160 -6.90 -5.93 7.66
C GLY A 160 -6.84 -6.37 6.20
N ARG A 161 -7.26 -5.46 5.32
CA ARG A 161 -7.33 -5.68 3.88
C ARG A 161 -5.94 -5.84 3.25
N TYR A 162 -4.95 -5.07 3.72
CA TYR A 162 -3.58 -5.12 3.23
C TYR A 162 -2.89 -6.43 3.61
N HIS A 163 -3.12 -6.93 4.83
CA HIS A 163 -2.61 -8.22 5.27
C HIS A 163 -3.16 -9.36 4.42
N ALA A 164 -4.48 -9.38 4.17
CA ALA A 164 -5.11 -10.35 3.27
C ALA A 164 -4.55 -10.25 1.84
N PHE A 165 -4.34 -9.03 1.32
CA PHE A 165 -3.72 -8.80 0.01
C PHE A 165 -2.30 -9.38 -0.06
N ALA A 166 -1.45 -9.02 0.90
CA ALA A 166 -0.06 -9.44 0.94
C ALA A 166 0.08 -10.98 1.06
N THR A 167 -0.77 -11.61 1.87
CA THR A 167 -0.71 -13.05 2.13
C THR A 167 -1.33 -13.88 1.02
N ARG A 168 -2.53 -13.52 0.54
CA ARG A 168 -3.24 -14.23 -0.55
C ARG A 168 -2.38 -14.33 -1.81
N PHE A 169 -1.69 -13.24 -2.13
CA PHE A 169 -0.90 -13.12 -3.36
C PHE A 169 0.60 -13.32 -3.16
N HIS A 170 1.02 -13.73 -1.95
CA HIS A 170 2.43 -13.99 -1.60
C HIS A 170 3.39 -12.82 -1.90
N LEU A 171 2.92 -11.57 -1.71
CA LEU A 171 3.66 -10.36 -2.07
C LEU A 171 4.72 -9.98 -1.01
N ILE A 172 4.51 -10.46 0.23
CA ILE A 172 5.39 -10.27 1.37
C ILE A 172 5.54 -11.62 2.09
N SER A 173 6.79 -12.04 2.36
CA SER A 173 7.04 -13.23 3.19
C SER A 173 6.45 -13.07 4.58
N LYS A 174 5.99 -14.17 5.19
CA LYS A 174 5.40 -14.15 6.54
C LYS A 174 6.37 -13.58 7.59
N GLU A 175 7.67 -13.84 7.49
CA GLU A 175 8.66 -13.25 8.42
C GLU A 175 8.74 -11.72 8.35
N HIS A 176 8.33 -11.12 7.23
CA HIS A 176 8.37 -9.66 7.04
C HIS A 176 7.02 -9.00 7.37
N LEU A 177 5.97 -9.77 7.62
CA LEU A 177 4.67 -9.29 8.12
C LEU A 177 4.71 -9.18 9.65
N ILE A 178 5.40 -8.13 10.12
CA ILE A 178 5.68 -7.92 11.55
C ILE A 178 4.52 -7.36 12.39
N ILE A 179 3.45 -6.83 11.77
CA ILE A 179 2.25 -6.44 12.49
C ILE A 179 1.44 -7.73 12.73
N PRO A 180 0.95 -7.99 13.96
CA PRO A 180 0.12 -9.14 14.23
C PRO A 180 -1.05 -9.25 13.26
N ALA A 181 -1.37 -10.47 12.83
CA ALA A 181 -2.49 -10.71 11.94
C ALA A 181 -3.80 -10.16 12.57
N PRO A 182 -4.64 -9.46 11.78
CA PRO A 182 -5.85 -8.80 12.26
C PRO A 182 -7.01 -9.78 12.54
#